data_AF-A0A935HE85-F1
#
_entry.id   AF-A0A935HE85-F1
#
_cell.length_a   1.000
_cell.length_b   1.000
_cell.length_c   1.000
_cell.angle_alpha   90.00
_cell.angle_beta   90.00
_cell.angle_gamma   90.00
#
_symmetry.space_group_name_H-M   'P 1'
#
loop_
_entity.id
_entity.type
_entity.pdbx_description
1 polymer ?
#
loop_
_entity_poly.entity_id
_entity_poly.type
_entity_poly.pdbx_seq_one_letter_code
_entity_poly.pdbx_strand_id
1 'polypeptide(L)'
;MALNIINNTSTTYSKRVSQMEKQANVLNIAKTKNSKANFLAFAFFGGMAIANAQTTNIPADQKGQQQTSATDVRANSAFVKAPTIVYRQMSGEDLSLQNTLYASGINERLWRDSLGLTKGSKILLSASSSRAPADNQSQINVKIELFDSNGKLILKPTKIYIETSAGSFKTFDSPFHTIDAVGALRRVEVNRLEVAVTNGIAELVLKAPATPGTALLKASSGDVVVQGEISFLPDLRSMLVVGIVEGAINLSKAKGPSASDIKEFGFSDALRNWKKTSTTVSGQSTEYKTVAGRVALFAKGAIKGEYLLTAAIDTDKITSQKLFRDIDPNAYYPVYGDASSKLYDAQSADRLYVRVDKNKSYLLYGDFNTATADTANKLSIYSRALTGAKVHYETDSVQANLFVAKTANKGYVDEQPARGISGPYAVERPNAIANTETVEIVVRNRSQPAVILSRTRLARYSDYDFEPFSGRILFREPVPSVDENNNPVYIRISYEVEEEFGDKHWVGGLDAKVKISTTYLLARLMLKTMISRRHTKLLVRILK
;
A
#
# COMPACT_ATOMS: atom_id res chain seq x y z
N MET A 1 -20.61 49.94 -1.79
CA MET A 1 -20.52 50.36 -0.37
C MET A 1 -19.72 49.28 0.34
N ALA A 2 -18.41 49.37 0.58
CA ALA A 2 -17.51 50.48 0.93
C ALA A 2 -17.51 50.86 2.43
N LEU A 3 -16.29 50.83 3.00
CA LEU A 3 -15.77 51.38 4.27
C LEU A 3 -15.99 50.65 5.62
N ASN A 4 -14.87 50.10 6.13
CA ASN A 4 -14.18 50.42 7.39
C ASN A 4 -14.97 50.90 8.64
N ILE A 5 -14.57 50.35 9.80
CA ILE A 5 -13.95 51.11 10.91
C ILE A 5 -12.98 50.18 11.69
N ILE A 6 -11.83 50.74 12.10
CA ILE A 6 -10.78 50.13 12.95
C ILE A 6 -10.45 51.15 14.07
N ASN A 7 -9.88 50.66 15.19
CA ASN A 7 -9.47 51.36 16.43
C ASN A 7 -10.63 51.59 17.44
N ASN A 8 -10.44 51.34 18.75
CA ASN A 8 -9.31 51.85 19.54
C ASN A 8 -8.94 51.02 20.80
N THR A 9 -7.65 51.05 21.18
CA THR A 9 -7.01 50.90 22.53
C THR A 9 -7.52 49.87 23.56
N SER A 10 -6.70 48.99 24.17
CA SER A 10 -5.35 49.14 24.79
C SER A 10 -5.29 49.86 26.15
N THR A 11 -5.75 49.17 27.20
CA THR A 11 -5.41 49.38 28.63
C THR A 11 -5.79 48.08 29.38
N THR A 12 -5.04 47.48 30.31
CA THR A 12 -3.80 47.87 30.99
C THR A 12 -2.96 46.64 31.33
N TYR A 13 -1.69 46.61 30.94
CA TYR A 13 -0.71 45.63 31.43
C TYR A 13 -0.02 46.19 32.69
N SER A 14 -0.35 45.70 33.89
CA SER A 14 0.62 45.54 35.01
C SER A 14 -0.03 45.09 36.33
N LYS A 15 0.36 43.89 36.77
CA LYS A 15 0.42 43.29 38.13
C LYS A 15 0.23 41.78 37.94
N ARG A 16 1.30 41.11 37.50
CA ARG A 16 2.21 40.35 38.36
C ARG A 16 1.52 39.21 39.11
N VAL A 17 1.71 38.01 38.57
CA VAL A 17 2.52 36.97 39.23
C VAL A 17 2.14 36.70 40.69
N SER A 18 1.04 35.97 40.85
CA SER A 18 0.89 34.88 41.82
C SER A 18 -0.15 33.91 41.23
N GLN A 19 -0.25 32.68 41.77
CA GLN A 19 -1.16 31.62 41.28
C GLN A 19 -0.81 30.97 39.92
N MET A 20 0.39 30.38 39.81
CA MET A 20 0.52 28.92 39.59
C MET A 20 1.79 28.45 40.31
N GLU A 21 1.79 27.19 40.78
CA GLU A 21 2.83 26.56 41.62
C GLU A 21 3.04 27.23 43.01
N LYS A 22 2.52 26.69 44.12
CA LYS A 22 3.03 25.46 44.74
C LYS A 22 2.05 24.83 45.75
N GLN A 23 1.91 23.51 45.64
CA GLN A 23 1.87 22.50 46.72
C GLN A 23 0.92 22.64 47.93
N ALA A 24 0.01 21.66 47.98
CA ALA A 24 -0.20 20.71 49.09
C ALA A 24 -1.28 20.95 50.17
N ASN A 25 -1.99 19.84 50.44
CA ASN A 25 -2.59 19.39 51.71
C ASN A 25 -3.68 20.23 52.40
N VAL A 26 -4.95 19.80 52.20
CA VAL A 26 -5.90 19.59 53.34
C VAL A 26 -6.68 18.27 53.15
N LEU A 27 -6.32 17.30 53.99
CA LEU A 27 -7.10 16.23 54.64
C LEU A 27 -8.07 15.26 53.91
N ASN A 28 -7.83 13.99 54.22
CA ASN A 28 -8.67 12.78 54.15
C ASN A 28 -10.15 12.91 54.59
N ILE A 29 -11.00 11.95 54.15
CA ILE A 29 -11.69 10.94 55.02
C ILE A 29 -12.48 9.89 54.19
N ALA A 30 -12.45 8.61 54.62
CA ALA A 30 -13.30 7.43 54.28
C ALA A 30 -13.47 6.99 52.79
N LYS A 31 -12.95 5.83 52.35
CA LYS A 31 -13.57 4.46 52.36
C LYS A 31 -14.95 4.41 51.63
N THR A 32 -15.24 3.49 50.69
CA THR A 32 -15.00 2.03 50.77
C THR A 32 -15.15 1.27 49.42
N LYS A 33 -14.37 0.17 49.26
CA LYS A 33 -14.64 -1.12 48.54
C LYS A 33 -14.66 -1.24 46.98
N ASN A 34 -13.75 -2.12 46.53
CA ASN A 34 -13.85 -3.12 45.44
C ASN A 34 -14.07 -2.70 43.97
N SER A 35 -13.01 -2.86 43.15
CA SER A 35 -12.84 -4.11 42.37
C SER A 35 -11.37 -4.31 41.94
N LYS A 36 -10.95 -5.56 41.71
CA LYS A 36 -9.57 -5.90 41.30
C LYS A 36 -9.48 -5.98 39.78
N ALA A 37 -8.49 -5.31 39.20
CA ALA A 37 -7.98 -5.61 37.86
C ALA A 37 -6.46 -5.47 37.86
N ASN A 38 -5.74 -6.57 37.64
CA ASN A 38 -4.27 -6.58 37.64
C ASN A 38 -3.77 -6.01 36.31
N PHE A 39 -3.06 -4.88 36.34
CA PHE A 39 -2.13 -4.50 35.27
C PHE A 39 -0.72 -4.89 35.69
N LEU A 40 -0.09 -5.79 34.93
CA LEU A 40 1.35 -6.04 35.05
C LEU A 40 2.10 -4.86 34.44
N ALA A 41 2.82 -4.10 35.27
CA ALA A 41 3.78 -3.11 34.81
C ALA A 41 5.19 -3.72 34.81
N PHE A 42 5.85 -3.74 33.66
CA PHE A 42 7.29 -3.94 33.57
C PHE A 42 7.96 -2.59 33.36
N ALA A 43 8.72 -2.13 34.35
CA ALA A 43 9.58 -0.98 34.24
C ALA A 43 11.00 -1.43 33.90
N PHE A 44 11.65 -0.74 32.96
CA PHE A 44 13.10 -0.79 32.78
C PHE A 44 13.64 0.64 32.77
N PHE A 45 14.49 0.94 33.75
CA PHE A 45 15.29 2.16 33.77
C PHE A 45 16.52 1.99 32.87
N GLY A 46 16.85 3.02 32.11
CA GLY A 46 18.02 3.05 31.23
C GLY A 46 18.30 4.47 30.77
N GLY A 47 18.84 5.30 31.67
CA GLY A 47 19.25 6.66 31.33
C GLY A 47 20.61 6.67 30.64
N MET A 48 20.75 7.45 29.56
CA MET A 48 22.05 7.85 29.02
C MET A 48 22.00 9.30 28.55
N ALA A 49 23.12 10.01 28.69
CA ALA A 49 23.14 11.46 28.77
C ALA A 49 23.02 12.18 27.41
N ILE A 50 22.46 13.38 27.44
CA ILE A 50 22.41 14.34 26.33
C ILE A 50 23.70 15.17 26.37
N ALA A 51 24.44 15.21 25.25
CA ALA A 51 25.55 16.14 25.05
C ALA A 51 25.10 17.28 24.12
N ASN A 52 25.18 18.52 24.61
CA ASN A 52 24.90 19.71 23.80
C ASN A 52 26.02 19.97 22.79
N ALA A 53 25.67 20.18 21.52
CA ALA A 53 26.57 20.76 20.52
C ALA A 53 26.03 22.13 20.11
N GLN A 54 26.87 23.16 20.19
CA GLN A 54 26.49 24.56 20.00
C GLN A 54 26.37 24.90 18.51
N THR A 55 25.32 25.64 18.15
CA THR A 55 25.16 26.28 16.84
C THR A 55 25.95 27.58 16.77
N THR A 56 26.89 27.70 15.82
CA THR A 56 27.58 28.96 15.50
C THR A 56 27.10 29.50 14.15
N ASN A 57 26.44 30.67 14.19
CA ASN A 57 26.10 31.44 12.99
C ASN A 57 27.32 32.23 12.50
N ILE A 58 27.50 32.32 11.18
CA ILE A 58 28.36 33.29 10.50
C ILE A 58 27.54 33.91 9.34
N PRO A 59 27.58 35.24 9.10
CA PRO A 59 26.53 35.94 8.35
C PRO A 59 26.76 36.04 6.83
N ALA A 60 25.73 36.55 6.13
CA ALA A 60 25.69 36.72 4.68
C ALA A 60 25.90 38.18 4.23
N ASP A 61 26.60 38.36 3.10
CA ASP A 61 26.62 39.51 2.18
C ASP A 61 27.45 39.08 0.93
N GLN A 62 27.37 39.58 -0.31
CA GLN A 62 26.61 40.69 -0.95
C GLN A 62 25.89 40.24 -2.24
N LYS A 63 25.23 41.20 -2.91
CA LYS A 63 24.62 41.08 -4.25
C LYS A 63 25.66 41.23 -5.38
N GLY A 64 25.36 40.67 -6.56
CA GLY A 64 26.03 41.04 -7.82
C GLY A 64 25.30 40.48 -9.05
N GLN A 65 24.70 41.35 -9.87
CA GLN A 65 24.15 40.99 -11.18
C GLN A 65 25.25 41.11 -12.25
N GLN A 66 25.28 40.20 -13.23
CA GLN A 66 25.46 40.57 -14.65
C GLN A 66 25.21 39.38 -15.59
N GLN A 67 24.50 39.65 -16.69
CA GLN A 67 24.49 38.80 -17.88
C GLN A 67 25.82 38.99 -18.64
N THR A 68 26.34 37.94 -19.28
CA THR A 68 26.83 38.06 -20.67
C THR A 68 27.06 36.72 -21.36
N SER A 69 26.77 36.77 -22.65
CA SER A 69 27.03 35.90 -23.81
C SER A 69 28.17 34.86 -23.76
N ALA A 70 27.98 33.80 -24.55
CA ALA A 70 28.92 32.71 -24.78
C ALA A 70 30.22 33.12 -25.49
N THR A 71 31.33 32.45 -25.14
CA THR A 71 32.45 32.12 -26.04
C THR A 71 33.13 30.85 -25.52
N ASP A 72 33.56 29.96 -26.43
CA ASP A 72 34.22 28.70 -26.09
C ASP A 72 35.48 28.87 -25.22
N VAL A 73 35.55 28.13 -24.12
CA VAL A 73 36.81 27.78 -23.46
C VAL A 73 36.85 26.26 -23.26
N ARG A 74 37.44 25.56 -24.23
CA ARG A 74 37.91 24.18 -24.04
C ARG A 74 39.12 24.18 -23.11
N ALA A 75 38.88 24.22 -21.80
CA ALA A 75 39.88 23.88 -20.80
C ALA A 75 39.63 22.46 -20.31
N ASN A 76 40.68 21.63 -20.33
CA ASN A 76 40.64 20.25 -19.86
C ASN A 76 40.44 20.21 -18.33
N SER A 77 39.20 20.15 -17.86
CA SER A 77 38.91 19.35 -16.67
C SER A 77 38.87 17.89 -17.10
N ALA A 78 39.74 17.08 -16.50
CA ALA A 78 39.61 15.63 -16.60
C ALA A 78 38.34 15.24 -15.83
N PHE A 79 37.19 15.23 -16.53
CA PHE A 79 36.00 14.57 -16.03
C PHE A 79 36.39 13.12 -15.74
N VAL A 80 36.52 12.80 -14.45
CA VAL A 80 36.36 11.43 -13.96
C VAL A 80 34.99 11.02 -14.50
N LYS A 81 35.00 10.21 -15.56
CA LYS A 81 33.80 9.91 -16.33
C LYS A 81 32.83 9.21 -15.40
N ALA A 82 31.82 9.95 -14.93
CA ALA A 82 30.75 9.39 -14.12
C ALA A 82 30.23 8.13 -14.82
N PRO A 83 29.90 7.06 -14.07
CA PRO A 83 29.49 5.81 -14.67
C PRO A 83 28.40 6.06 -15.71
N THR A 84 28.65 5.60 -16.93
CA THR A 84 27.69 5.72 -18.03
C THR A 84 26.64 4.65 -17.78
N ILE A 85 25.49 5.10 -17.26
CA ILE A 85 24.36 4.25 -16.86
C ILE A 85 23.17 4.53 -17.78
N VAL A 86 22.52 3.47 -18.25
CA VAL A 86 21.27 3.51 -19.04
C VAL A 86 20.23 2.56 -18.44
N TYR A 87 18.95 2.82 -18.73
CA TYR A 87 17.83 2.28 -17.97
C TYR A 87 16.71 1.74 -18.88
N ARG A 88 16.29 0.49 -18.66
CA ARG A 88 15.13 -0.13 -19.33
C ARG A 88 14.25 -0.82 -18.31
N GLN A 89 12.96 -0.89 -18.55
CA GLN A 89 12.11 -1.86 -17.84
C GLN A 89 12.48 -3.28 -18.26
N MET A 90 12.18 -4.27 -17.42
CA MET A 90 12.31 -5.69 -17.80
C MET A 90 11.33 -6.13 -18.92
N SER A 91 10.34 -5.30 -19.27
CA SER A 91 9.51 -5.45 -20.47
C SER A 91 10.21 -5.00 -21.77
N GLY A 92 11.39 -4.38 -21.66
CA GLY A 92 12.14 -3.81 -22.79
C GLY A 92 11.87 -2.32 -23.06
N GLU A 93 10.89 -1.69 -22.40
CA GLU A 93 10.63 -0.25 -22.56
C GLU A 93 11.85 0.60 -22.15
N ASP A 94 12.30 1.52 -23.01
CA ASP A 94 13.42 2.42 -22.71
C ASP A 94 12.99 3.56 -21.79
N LEU A 95 13.75 3.71 -20.70
CA LEU A 95 13.59 4.79 -19.71
C LEU A 95 14.71 5.82 -19.84
N SER A 96 15.65 5.64 -20.77
CA SER A 96 16.90 6.42 -20.84
C SER A 96 16.71 7.83 -21.40
N LEU A 97 15.65 8.09 -22.16
CA LEU A 97 15.46 9.31 -22.97
C LEU A 97 15.41 10.63 -22.18
N GLN A 98 14.98 10.59 -20.91
CA GLN A 98 14.96 11.76 -20.00
C GLN A 98 15.82 11.54 -18.75
N ASN A 99 16.34 10.33 -18.55
CA ASN A 99 17.09 9.92 -17.36
C ASN A 99 18.59 9.73 -17.63
N THR A 100 19.05 10.01 -18.86
CA THR A 100 20.46 9.96 -19.28
C THR A 100 20.82 11.18 -20.13
N LEU A 101 22.08 11.60 -20.10
CA LEU A 101 22.61 12.70 -20.91
C LEU A 101 23.15 12.23 -22.28
N TYR A 102 22.78 11.02 -22.70
CA TYR A 102 23.38 10.34 -23.85
C TYR A 102 22.45 10.36 -25.06
N ALA A 103 23.02 10.61 -26.24
CA ALA A 103 22.30 10.47 -27.50
C ALA A 103 21.87 9.01 -27.71
N SER A 104 20.68 8.80 -28.30
CA SER A 104 20.08 7.47 -28.50
C SER A 104 21.05 6.41 -29.08
N GLY A 105 21.87 6.76 -30.07
CA GLY A 105 22.85 5.83 -30.64
C GLY A 105 23.96 5.37 -29.69
N ILE A 106 24.26 6.14 -28.63
CA ILE A 106 25.18 5.74 -27.55
C ILE A 106 24.47 4.77 -26.59
N ASN A 107 23.19 5.02 -26.29
CA ASN A 107 22.38 4.13 -25.44
C ASN A 107 22.22 2.75 -26.08
N GLU A 108 21.79 2.67 -27.34
CA GLU A 108 21.65 1.40 -28.05
C GLU A 108 22.98 0.66 -28.20
N ARG A 109 24.07 1.39 -28.45
CA ARG A 109 25.41 0.80 -28.45
C ARG A 109 25.76 0.19 -27.10
N LEU A 110 25.51 0.90 -26.01
CA LEU A 110 25.86 0.44 -24.67
C LEU A 110 25.04 -0.79 -24.29
N TRP A 111 23.74 -0.84 -24.63
CA TRP A 111 22.92 -2.03 -24.47
C TRP A 111 23.45 -3.24 -25.25
N ARG A 112 23.78 -3.07 -26.54
CA ARG A 112 24.33 -4.13 -27.38
C ARG A 112 25.71 -4.60 -26.91
N ASP A 113 26.57 -3.68 -26.49
CA ASP A 113 27.93 -3.96 -26.03
C ASP A 113 27.93 -4.49 -24.57
N SER A 114 26.78 -4.46 -23.86
CA SER A 114 26.64 -4.95 -22.48
C SER A 114 26.42 -6.46 -22.40
N LEU A 115 27.27 -7.14 -21.62
CA LEU A 115 27.16 -8.58 -21.35
C LEU A 115 26.81 -8.84 -19.88
N GLY A 116 26.34 -10.05 -19.59
CA GLY A 116 26.16 -10.52 -18.20
C GLY A 116 27.49 -10.77 -17.50
N LEU A 117 27.45 -10.87 -16.16
CA LEU A 117 28.60 -11.28 -15.37
C LEU A 117 29.05 -12.70 -15.68
N THR A 118 30.36 -12.91 -15.65
CA THR A 118 31.01 -14.20 -15.84
C THR A 118 31.12 -14.98 -14.53
N LYS A 119 31.20 -16.31 -14.60
CA LYS A 119 31.39 -17.18 -13.45
C LYS A 119 32.60 -16.73 -12.60
N GLY A 120 32.38 -16.53 -11.30
CA GLY A 120 33.40 -16.05 -10.35
C GLY A 120 33.38 -14.54 -10.09
N SER A 121 32.71 -13.74 -10.93
CA SER A 121 32.41 -12.34 -10.64
C SER A 121 31.49 -12.18 -9.42
N LYS A 122 31.47 -10.99 -8.83
CA LYS A 122 30.69 -10.65 -7.63
C LYS A 122 29.91 -9.35 -7.82
N ILE A 123 28.71 -9.29 -7.25
CA ILE A 123 27.95 -8.06 -7.07
C ILE A 123 28.01 -7.69 -5.59
N LEU A 124 28.45 -6.47 -5.28
CA LEU A 124 28.25 -5.86 -3.98
C LEU A 124 27.05 -4.92 -4.07
N LEU A 125 26.02 -5.20 -3.29
CA LEU A 125 24.81 -4.37 -3.19
C LEU A 125 24.82 -3.66 -1.84
N SER A 126 24.77 -2.34 -1.85
CA SER A 126 24.81 -1.50 -0.65
C SER A 126 23.69 -0.47 -0.66
N ALA A 127 23.24 -0.08 0.52
CA ALA A 127 22.16 0.88 0.72
C ALA A 127 22.57 1.89 1.81
N SER A 128 22.22 3.17 1.65
CA SER A 128 22.56 4.22 2.63
C SER A 128 21.89 4.03 4.00
N SER A 129 20.81 3.24 4.06
CA SER A 129 20.16 2.80 5.28
C SER A 129 19.47 1.45 5.05
N SER A 130 19.42 0.62 6.09
CA SER A 130 18.60 -0.60 6.13
C SER A 130 17.13 -0.36 6.51
N ARG A 131 16.76 0.90 6.81
CA ARG A 131 15.40 1.30 7.21
C ARG A 131 15.04 2.74 6.85
N ALA A 132 13.76 2.97 6.56
CA ALA A 132 13.17 4.29 6.32
C ALA A 132 11.69 4.28 6.73
N PRO A 133 11.00 5.42 6.92
CA PRO A 133 9.56 5.43 7.07
C PRO A 133 8.86 5.12 5.73
N ALA A 134 7.67 4.53 5.81
CA ALA A 134 6.79 4.20 4.69
C ALA A 134 5.83 5.37 4.41
N ASP A 135 6.39 6.46 3.92
CA ASP A 135 5.75 7.77 3.72
C ASP A 135 5.47 8.10 2.24
N ASN A 136 5.84 7.21 1.31
CA ASN A 136 5.86 7.42 -0.13
C ASN A 136 6.76 8.61 -0.60
N GLN A 137 7.78 9.00 0.18
CA GLN A 137 8.64 10.17 -0.06
C GLN A 137 10.12 9.94 0.27
N SER A 138 10.39 9.24 1.38
CA SER A 138 11.72 8.90 1.87
C SER A 138 12.52 8.11 0.85
N GLN A 139 13.83 8.31 0.87
CA GLN A 139 14.74 7.88 -0.18
C GLN A 139 15.95 7.17 0.43
N ILE A 140 16.28 6.02 -0.14
CA ILE A 140 17.47 5.24 0.20
C ILE A 140 18.34 5.17 -1.05
N ASN A 141 19.58 5.63 -0.94
CA ASN A 141 20.55 5.54 -2.04
C ASN A 141 21.02 4.09 -2.11
N VAL A 142 20.90 3.47 -3.27
CA VAL A 142 21.32 2.10 -3.56
C VAL A 142 22.51 2.16 -4.49
N LYS A 143 23.63 1.56 -4.08
CA LYS A 143 24.86 1.48 -4.87
C LYS A 143 25.20 0.02 -5.15
N ILE A 144 25.44 -0.27 -6.42
CA ILE A 144 25.73 -1.59 -6.98
C ILE A 144 27.15 -1.55 -7.54
N GLU A 145 28.03 -2.40 -7.04
CA GLU A 145 29.43 -2.49 -7.47
C GLU A 145 29.74 -3.87 -8.03
N LEU A 146 30.36 -3.92 -9.21
CA LEU A 146 30.58 -5.13 -10.00
C LEU A 146 32.07 -5.45 -10.04
N PHE A 147 32.43 -6.58 -9.46
CA PHE A 147 33.81 -7.03 -9.34
C PHE A 147 34.07 -8.29 -10.17
N ASP A 148 35.25 -8.37 -10.79
CA ASP A 148 35.73 -9.59 -11.42
C ASP A 148 36.14 -10.67 -10.39
N SER A 149 36.58 -11.82 -10.87
CA SER A 149 37.04 -12.93 -10.02
C SER A 149 38.24 -12.57 -9.13
N ASN A 150 38.99 -11.53 -9.49
CA ASN A 150 40.18 -11.06 -8.79
C ASN A 150 39.86 -9.92 -7.81
N GLY A 151 38.59 -9.50 -7.72
CA GLY A 151 38.15 -8.40 -6.85
C GLY A 151 38.37 -7.00 -7.43
N LYS A 152 38.63 -6.85 -8.73
CA LYS A 152 38.77 -5.55 -9.40
C LYS A 152 37.44 -5.12 -10.03
N LEU A 153 37.14 -3.81 -10.00
CA LEU A 153 35.95 -3.25 -10.67
C LEU A 153 35.93 -3.55 -12.17
N ILE A 154 34.76 -3.96 -12.67
CA ILE A 154 34.54 -4.32 -14.07
C ILE A 154 34.34 -3.05 -14.90
N LEU A 155 35.33 -2.70 -15.73
CA LEU A 155 35.34 -1.49 -16.58
C LEU A 155 34.78 -1.70 -18.00
N LYS A 156 34.11 -2.83 -18.26
CA LYS A 156 33.39 -3.10 -19.52
C LYS A 156 31.89 -2.89 -19.32
N PRO A 157 31.14 -2.46 -20.36
CA PRO A 157 29.69 -2.44 -20.33
C PRO A 157 29.13 -3.77 -19.83
N THR A 158 28.38 -3.72 -18.73
CA THR A 158 27.85 -4.91 -18.07
C THR A 158 26.37 -4.68 -17.78
N LYS A 159 25.51 -5.64 -18.16
CA LYS A 159 24.08 -5.59 -17.88
C LYS A 159 23.82 -6.18 -16.49
N ILE A 160 22.98 -5.51 -15.72
CA ILE A 160 22.46 -5.98 -14.44
C ILE A 160 20.94 -5.81 -14.40
N TYR A 161 20.30 -6.67 -13.62
CA TYR A 161 18.88 -6.64 -13.29
C TYR A 161 18.78 -6.26 -11.82
N ILE A 162 17.99 -5.25 -11.48
CA ILE A 162 17.66 -4.93 -10.08
C ILE A 162 16.15 -4.88 -9.89
N GLU A 163 15.69 -5.49 -8.81
CA GLU A 163 14.28 -5.57 -8.46
C GLU A 163 14.07 -5.33 -6.97
N THR A 164 12.93 -4.73 -6.62
CA THR A 164 12.47 -4.55 -5.25
C THR A 164 11.05 -5.09 -5.10
N SER A 165 10.77 -5.77 -3.98
CA SER A 165 9.41 -6.24 -3.68
C SER A 165 8.47 -5.14 -3.19
N ALA A 166 9.00 -3.99 -2.77
CA ALA A 166 8.23 -2.81 -2.38
C ALA A 166 9.02 -1.50 -2.56
N GLY A 167 8.31 -0.39 -2.75
CA GLY A 167 8.90 0.88 -3.19
C GLY A 167 9.18 0.91 -4.69
N SER A 168 9.81 1.97 -5.17
CA SER A 168 10.13 2.16 -6.60
C SER A 168 11.46 2.86 -6.80
N PHE A 169 12.18 2.48 -7.86
CA PHE A 169 13.44 3.10 -8.25
C PHE A 169 13.18 4.41 -9.01
N LYS A 170 14.13 5.34 -8.86
CA LYS A 170 14.32 6.53 -9.69
C LYS A 170 15.83 6.83 -9.82
N THR A 171 16.20 7.77 -10.68
CA THR A 171 17.55 8.35 -10.62
C THR A 171 17.63 9.35 -9.44
N PHE A 172 18.83 9.89 -9.17
CA PHE A 172 18.96 10.93 -8.14
C PHE A 172 18.05 12.12 -8.41
N ASP A 173 18.15 12.68 -9.63
CA ASP A 173 17.56 13.97 -9.98
C ASP A 173 16.14 13.86 -10.56
N SER A 174 15.73 12.69 -11.07
CA SER A 174 14.46 12.54 -11.80
C SER A 174 13.79 11.18 -11.62
N PRO A 175 12.45 11.09 -11.55
CA PRO A 175 11.73 9.82 -11.71
C PRO A 175 11.92 9.25 -13.12
N PHE A 176 11.61 7.96 -13.32
CA PHE A 176 11.64 7.38 -14.67
C PHE A 176 10.44 7.80 -15.51
N HIS A 177 10.64 7.88 -16.82
CA HIS A 177 9.61 8.22 -17.79
C HIS A 177 9.56 7.22 -18.95
N THR A 178 8.35 6.94 -19.43
CA THR A 178 8.08 6.24 -20.71
C THR A 178 7.44 7.22 -21.69
N ILE A 179 7.41 6.86 -22.97
CA ILE A 179 6.62 7.57 -23.99
C ILE A 179 5.32 6.78 -24.23
N ASP A 180 4.18 7.47 -24.29
CA ASP A 180 2.90 6.85 -24.65
C ASP A 180 2.70 6.72 -26.17
N ALA A 181 1.60 6.08 -26.59
CA ALA A 181 1.29 5.85 -28.00
C ALA A 181 1.09 7.13 -28.85
N VAL A 182 1.02 8.30 -28.21
CA VAL A 182 0.84 9.63 -28.86
C VAL A 182 2.12 10.48 -28.75
N GLY A 183 3.20 9.95 -28.18
CA GLY A 183 4.49 10.62 -28.05
C GLY A 183 4.68 11.43 -26.77
N ALA A 184 3.73 11.40 -25.82
CA ALA A 184 3.82 12.17 -24.58
C ALA A 184 4.64 11.44 -23.49
N LEU A 185 5.39 12.22 -22.70
CA LEU A 185 6.18 11.70 -21.59
C LEU A 185 5.30 11.40 -20.37
N ARG A 186 5.24 10.13 -19.97
CA ARG A 186 4.50 9.66 -18.79
C ARG A 186 5.48 9.22 -17.71
N ARG A 187 5.33 9.74 -16.49
CA ARG A 187 6.10 9.26 -15.33
C ARG A 187 5.71 7.82 -14.99
N VAL A 188 6.69 6.98 -14.67
CA VAL A 188 6.49 5.58 -14.27
C VAL A 188 7.19 5.30 -12.94
N GLU A 189 6.52 4.55 -12.06
CA GLU A 189 7.16 3.98 -10.87
C GLU A 189 7.66 2.57 -11.20
N VAL A 190 8.97 2.37 -11.11
CA VAL A 190 9.64 1.15 -11.60
C VAL A 190 10.16 0.33 -10.43
N ASN A 191 9.62 -0.87 -10.22
CA ASN A 191 10.10 -1.80 -9.19
C ASN A 191 11.06 -2.88 -9.73
N ARG A 192 11.22 -2.97 -11.06
CA ARG A 192 12.05 -3.93 -11.78
C ARG A 192 12.74 -3.23 -12.95
N LEU A 193 14.06 -3.20 -12.92
CA LEU A 193 14.86 -2.34 -13.79
C LEU A 193 16.04 -3.14 -14.38
N GLU A 194 16.17 -3.10 -15.70
CA GLU A 194 17.44 -3.38 -16.36
C GLU A 194 18.31 -2.14 -16.30
N VAL A 195 19.58 -2.32 -15.95
CA VAL A 195 20.59 -1.27 -15.93
C VAL A 195 21.80 -1.79 -16.70
N ALA A 196 22.38 -0.98 -17.58
CA ALA A 196 23.69 -1.28 -18.14
C ALA A 196 24.68 -0.18 -17.76
N VAL A 197 25.87 -0.60 -17.32
CA VAL A 197 26.87 0.26 -16.66
C VAL A 197 28.27 0.00 -17.22
N THR A 198 29.04 1.07 -17.46
CA THR A 198 30.39 0.95 -18.06
C THR A 198 31.54 0.85 -17.06
N ASN A 199 31.40 1.39 -15.85
CA ASN A 199 32.51 1.50 -14.89
C ASN A 199 32.37 0.55 -13.69
N GLY A 200 31.44 -0.40 -13.77
CA GLY A 200 31.17 -1.35 -12.70
C GLY A 200 30.52 -0.76 -11.45
N ILE A 201 30.06 0.51 -11.49
CA ILE A 201 29.36 1.17 -10.38
C ILE A 201 28.05 1.76 -10.92
N ALA A 202 26.91 1.29 -10.43
CA ALA A 202 25.61 1.88 -10.70
C ALA A 202 24.98 2.39 -9.41
N GLU A 203 24.42 3.60 -9.46
CA GLU A 203 23.79 4.24 -8.31
C GLU A 203 22.35 4.64 -8.66
N LEU A 204 21.44 4.34 -7.74
CA LEU A 204 20.00 4.49 -7.87
C LEU A 204 19.43 5.05 -6.57
N VAL A 205 18.21 5.57 -6.61
CA VAL A 205 17.46 5.90 -5.40
C VAL A 205 16.21 5.04 -5.33
N LEU A 206 16.08 4.27 -4.24
CA LEU A 206 14.86 3.57 -3.87
C LEU A 206 13.96 4.52 -3.07
N LYS A 207 12.83 4.90 -3.66
CA LYS A 207 11.74 5.61 -3.02
C LYS A 207 10.94 4.64 -2.14
N ALA A 208 10.67 5.05 -0.90
CA ALA A 208 9.87 4.28 0.04
C ALA A 208 8.43 4.05 -0.47
N PRO A 209 7.78 2.92 -0.13
CA PRO A 209 6.36 2.69 -0.35
C PRO A 209 5.50 3.54 0.60
N ALA A 210 4.19 3.59 0.33
CA ALA A 210 3.18 4.17 1.24
C ALA A 210 2.76 3.25 2.40
N THR A 211 3.14 1.96 2.34
CA THR A 211 2.71 0.91 3.29
C THR A 211 3.91 0.31 4.01
N PRO A 212 3.90 0.21 5.36
CA PRO A 212 4.98 -0.44 6.11
C PRO A 212 5.16 -1.91 5.75
N GLY A 213 6.40 -2.39 5.79
CA GLY A 213 6.79 -3.76 5.49
C GLY A 213 8.27 -3.89 5.12
N THR A 214 8.77 -5.12 5.00
CA THR A 214 10.13 -5.37 4.49
C THR A 214 10.12 -5.52 2.97
N ALA A 215 10.99 -4.77 2.30
CA ALA A 215 11.30 -4.90 0.89
C ALA A 215 12.52 -5.80 0.70
N LEU A 216 12.38 -6.84 -0.12
CA LEU A 216 13.51 -7.60 -0.66
C LEU A 216 14.08 -6.82 -1.84
N LEU A 217 15.35 -6.44 -1.75
CA LEU A 217 16.12 -5.82 -2.82
C LEU A 217 17.06 -6.87 -3.41
N LYS A 218 16.88 -7.23 -4.67
CA LYS A 218 17.67 -8.25 -5.37
C LYS A 218 18.35 -7.64 -6.60
N ALA A 219 19.64 -7.91 -6.75
CA ALA A 219 20.41 -7.59 -7.95
C ALA A 219 20.99 -8.87 -8.55
N SER A 220 20.95 -9.00 -9.87
CA SER A 220 21.44 -10.18 -10.57
C SER A 220 22.03 -9.88 -11.95
N SER A 221 22.95 -10.71 -12.40
CA SER A 221 23.52 -10.66 -13.75
C SER A 221 24.13 -12.02 -14.10
N GLY A 222 23.63 -12.65 -15.17
CA GLY A 222 23.92 -14.07 -15.43
C GLY A 222 23.58 -14.93 -14.21
N ASP A 223 24.48 -15.85 -13.85
CA ASP A 223 24.33 -16.73 -12.68
C ASP A 223 24.56 -16.03 -11.32
N VAL A 224 25.04 -14.78 -11.32
CA VAL A 224 25.38 -14.07 -10.08
C VAL A 224 24.14 -13.36 -9.54
N VAL A 225 23.73 -13.70 -8.32
CA VAL A 225 22.59 -13.10 -7.62
C VAL A 225 23.02 -12.65 -6.22
N VAL A 226 22.67 -11.43 -5.84
CA VAL A 226 22.77 -10.90 -4.48
C VAL A 226 21.42 -10.35 -4.04
N GLN A 227 21.10 -10.49 -2.76
CA GLN A 227 19.85 -10.01 -2.18
C GLN A 227 20.08 -9.43 -0.79
N GLY A 228 19.29 -8.43 -0.42
CA GLY A 228 19.27 -7.79 0.89
C GLY A 228 17.87 -7.32 1.25
N GLU A 229 17.66 -6.96 2.51
CA GLU A 229 16.36 -6.52 3.03
C GLU A 229 16.41 -5.07 3.51
N ILE A 230 15.37 -4.30 3.18
CA ILE A 230 15.16 -2.93 3.66
C ILE A 230 13.83 -2.91 4.42
N SER A 231 13.84 -2.41 5.66
CA SER A 231 12.64 -2.35 6.51
C SER A 231 11.97 -0.97 6.44
N PHE A 232 10.81 -0.90 5.79
CA PHE A 232 10.00 0.32 5.78
C PHE A 232 9.04 0.34 6.97
N LEU A 233 9.24 1.29 7.88
CA LEU A 233 8.53 1.40 9.17
C LEU A 233 7.37 2.40 9.08
N PRO A 234 6.40 2.39 10.02
CA PRO A 234 5.31 3.36 10.05
C PRO A 234 5.80 4.82 10.13
N ASP A 235 5.24 5.70 9.29
CA ASP A 235 5.46 7.15 9.33
C ASP A 235 4.81 7.75 10.59
N LEU A 236 5.61 7.97 11.64
CA LEU A 236 5.18 8.54 12.92
C LEU A 236 5.00 10.06 12.84
N ARG A 237 4.00 10.49 12.08
CA ARG A 237 3.61 11.89 11.88
C ARG A 237 2.73 12.47 12.99
N SER A 238 2.66 13.80 13.09
CA SER A 238 1.66 14.50 13.90
C SER A 238 0.22 14.11 13.54
N MET A 239 -0.66 14.06 14.54
CA MET A 239 -2.06 13.65 14.38
C MET A 239 -2.82 14.59 13.43
N LEU A 240 -3.22 14.05 12.27
CA LEU A 240 -4.15 14.66 11.34
C LEU A 240 -5.55 14.10 11.63
N VAL A 241 -6.55 14.97 11.81
CA VAL A 241 -7.97 14.58 11.87
C VAL A 241 -8.75 15.46 10.89
N VAL A 242 -9.51 14.83 10.01
CA VAL A 242 -10.37 15.49 9.01
C VAL A 242 -11.72 14.80 9.04
N GLY A 243 -12.81 15.56 8.86
CA GLY A 243 -14.13 14.97 8.85
C GLY A 243 -15.20 15.92 8.35
N ILE A 244 -16.36 15.34 8.02
CA ILE A 244 -17.57 16.03 7.61
C ILE A 244 -18.75 15.49 8.41
N VAL A 245 -19.67 16.40 8.74
CA VAL A 245 -20.97 16.09 9.32
C VAL A 245 -22.01 16.68 8.38
N GLU A 246 -22.86 15.83 7.83
CA GLU A 246 -23.92 16.24 6.89
C GLU A 246 -25.28 16.08 7.58
N GLY A 247 -26.21 16.99 7.30
CA GLY A 247 -27.57 16.94 7.81
C GLY A 247 -28.55 17.40 6.74
N ALA A 248 -29.61 16.63 6.52
CA ALA A 248 -30.62 16.90 5.51
C ALA A 248 -32.01 16.89 6.13
N ILE A 249 -32.84 17.87 5.77
CA ILE A 249 -34.26 17.93 6.13
C ILE A 249 -35.05 18.12 4.84
N ASN A 250 -36.01 17.24 4.58
CA ASN A 250 -36.91 17.32 3.44
C ASN A 250 -38.36 17.35 3.94
N LEU A 251 -39.12 18.34 3.47
CA LEU A 251 -40.53 18.58 3.78
C LEU A 251 -41.30 18.54 2.46
N SER A 252 -42.22 17.58 2.31
CA SER A 252 -43.04 17.46 1.10
C SER A 252 -44.51 17.24 1.46
N LYS A 253 -45.42 17.70 0.59
CA LYS A 253 -46.87 17.63 0.81
C LYS A 253 -47.58 17.19 -0.46
N ALA A 254 -48.26 16.05 -0.38
CA ALA A 254 -49.06 15.48 -1.46
C ALA A 254 -50.56 15.72 -1.22
N LYS A 255 -51.35 15.81 -2.29
CA LYS A 255 -52.82 15.85 -2.27
C LYS A 255 -53.39 14.86 -3.28
N GLY A 256 -54.38 14.07 -2.88
CA GLY A 256 -55.10 13.14 -3.77
C GLY A 256 -55.21 11.71 -3.23
N PRO A 257 -56.06 10.86 -3.84
CA PRO A 257 -56.42 9.53 -3.33
C PRO A 257 -55.35 8.44 -3.46
N SER A 258 -54.13 8.77 -3.95
CA SER A 258 -53.04 7.81 -4.16
C SER A 258 -51.71 8.31 -3.58
N ALA A 259 -51.75 8.90 -2.38
CA ALA A 259 -50.55 9.38 -1.68
C ALA A 259 -49.65 8.25 -1.12
N SER A 260 -50.03 6.98 -1.23
CA SER A 260 -49.24 5.84 -0.71
C SER A 260 -47.86 5.69 -1.36
N ASP A 261 -47.74 6.00 -2.65
CA ASP A 261 -46.62 5.55 -3.48
C ASP A 261 -45.64 6.66 -3.90
N ILE A 262 -45.76 7.88 -3.36
CA ILE A 262 -44.74 8.93 -3.54
C ILE A 262 -43.56 8.67 -2.59
N LYS A 263 -42.86 7.56 -2.80
CA LYS A 263 -41.48 7.38 -2.37
C LYS A 263 -40.56 7.69 -3.54
N GLU A 264 -39.56 8.53 -3.25
CA GLU A 264 -38.34 8.67 -4.07
C GLU A 264 -38.50 9.47 -5.38
N PHE A 265 -38.70 10.79 -5.25
CA PHE A 265 -38.35 11.71 -6.33
C PHE A 265 -36.82 11.69 -6.53
N GLY A 266 -36.40 11.06 -7.63
CA GLY A 266 -35.01 10.76 -7.96
C GLY A 266 -34.13 11.97 -8.26
N PHE A 267 -33.66 12.65 -7.22
CA PHE A 267 -32.48 13.50 -7.30
C PHE A 267 -31.65 13.47 -6.02
N SER A 268 -30.33 13.42 -6.20
CA SER A 268 -29.24 13.37 -5.19
C SER A 268 -29.13 12.13 -4.29
N ASP A 269 -27.89 11.87 -3.86
CA ASP A 269 -27.48 10.81 -2.93
C ASP A 269 -28.12 10.98 -1.55
N ALA A 270 -29.40 10.60 -1.45
CA ALA A 270 -30.14 10.71 -0.21
C ALA A 270 -29.56 9.78 0.86
N LEU A 271 -29.00 10.39 1.91
CA LEU A 271 -28.49 9.73 3.11
C LEU A 271 -29.38 8.56 3.53
N ARG A 272 -28.84 7.34 3.44
CA ARG A 272 -29.65 6.10 3.47
C ARG A 272 -29.76 5.52 4.88
N ASN A 273 -28.66 5.54 5.61
CA ASN A 273 -28.47 4.71 6.79
C ASN A 273 -28.94 5.35 8.09
N TRP A 274 -29.02 6.67 8.15
CA TRP A 274 -29.56 7.41 9.29
C TRP A 274 -30.62 8.40 8.81
N LYS A 275 -31.72 7.86 8.27
CA LYS A 275 -32.89 8.57 7.77
C LYS A 275 -34.13 8.22 8.58
N LYS A 276 -34.85 9.23 9.06
CA LYS A 276 -36.15 9.08 9.74
C LYS A 276 -37.19 9.93 9.03
N THR A 277 -38.19 9.27 8.44
CA THR A 277 -39.35 9.93 7.83
C THR A 277 -40.55 9.81 8.76
N SER A 278 -41.10 10.95 9.17
CA SER A 278 -42.41 11.05 9.81
C SER A 278 -43.45 11.41 8.76
N THR A 279 -44.59 10.72 8.78
CA THR A 279 -45.73 10.99 7.88
C THR A 279 -46.91 11.48 8.70
N THR A 280 -47.49 12.61 8.33
CA THR A 280 -48.68 13.19 8.95
C THR A 280 -49.79 13.27 7.91
N VAL A 281 -50.94 12.64 8.17
CA VAL A 281 -52.11 12.71 7.29
C VAL A 281 -53.12 13.71 7.88
N SER A 282 -53.61 14.63 7.06
CA SER A 282 -54.62 15.63 7.45
C SER A 282 -55.59 15.88 6.30
N GLY A 283 -56.81 15.36 6.44
CA GLY A 283 -57.81 15.35 5.37
C GLY A 283 -57.29 14.63 4.12
N GLN A 284 -57.44 15.27 2.95
CA GLN A 284 -56.91 14.79 1.67
C GLN A 284 -55.42 15.15 1.43
N SER A 285 -54.71 15.66 2.44
CA SER A 285 -53.28 16.00 2.35
C SER A 285 -52.44 15.03 3.17
N THR A 286 -51.31 14.58 2.61
CA THR A 286 -50.27 13.86 3.34
C THR A 286 -48.99 14.67 3.33
N GLU A 287 -48.41 14.89 4.51
CA GLU A 287 -47.14 15.56 4.71
C GLU A 287 -46.05 14.55 5.12
N TYR A 288 -44.89 14.64 4.49
CA TYR A 288 -43.72 13.82 4.81
C TYR A 288 -42.59 14.73 5.27
N LYS A 289 -42.14 14.51 6.51
CA LYS A 289 -40.97 15.15 7.10
C LYS A 289 -39.86 14.13 7.24
N THR A 290 -38.86 14.20 6.38
CA THR A 290 -37.65 13.39 6.45
C THR A 290 -36.52 14.17 7.10
N VAL A 291 -35.87 13.59 8.10
CA VAL A 291 -34.60 14.05 8.65
C VAL A 291 -33.55 12.98 8.40
N ALA A 292 -32.37 13.34 7.92
CA ALA A 292 -31.26 12.43 7.76
C ALA A 292 -29.92 13.07 8.16
N GLY A 293 -28.92 12.24 8.47
CA GLY A 293 -27.59 12.74 8.83
C GLY A 293 -26.45 11.77 8.48
N ARG A 294 -25.24 12.32 8.39
CA ARG A 294 -23.99 11.58 8.19
C ARG A 294 -22.91 12.10 9.12
N VAL A 295 -22.04 11.19 9.54
CA VAL A 295 -20.73 11.51 10.08
C VAL A 295 -19.71 10.68 9.29
N ALA A 296 -18.74 11.35 8.68
CA ALA A 296 -17.57 10.71 8.09
C ALA A 296 -16.29 11.36 8.63
N LEU A 297 -15.43 10.58 9.28
CA LEU A 297 -14.19 11.04 9.91
C LEU A 297 -13.01 10.18 9.44
N PHE A 298 -11.84 10.80 9.34
CA PHE A 298 -10.55 10.16 9.10
C PHE A 298 -9.52 10.74 10.08
N ALA A 299 -8.70 9.88 10.70
CA ALA A 299 -7.63 10.26 11.60
C ALA A 299 -6.36 9.45 11.29
N LYS A 300 -5.20 10.10 11.20
CA LYS A 300 -3.90 9.44 11.03
C LYS A 300 -2.79 10.16 11.79
N GLY A 301 -2.04 9.44 12.61
CA GLY A 301 -0.82 9.96 13.25
C GLY A 301 -0.37 9.21 14.49
N ALA A 302 0.74 9.69 15.05
CA ALA A 302 1.44 9.05 16.14
C ALA A 302 0.66 9.13 17.47
N ILE A 303 0.60 8.01 18.19
CA ILE A 303 0.07 7.89 19.54
C ILE A 303 1.19 7.39 20.45
N LYS A 304 1.38 8.04 21.60
CA LYS A 304 2.46 7.77 22.57
C LYS A 304 3.89 7.81 21.97
N GLY A 305 4.07 8.39 20.78
CA GLY A 305 5.37 8.49 20.11
C GLY A 305 5.93 7.20 19.51
N GLU A 306 5.22 6.06 19.62
CA GLU A 306 5.71 4.75 19.12
C GLU A 306 4.66 3.93 18.35
N TYR A 307 3.39 4.34 18.31
CA TYR A 307 2.35 3.72 17.49
C TYR A 307 1.86 4.69 16.41
N LEU A 308 1.60 4.22 15.20
CA LEU A 308 0.82 4.97 14.20
C LEU A 308 -0.63 4.50 14.25
N LEU A 309 -1.58 5.39 14.58
CA LEU A 309 -3.00 5.15 14.36
C LEU A 309 -3.38 5.57 12.94
N THR A 310 -4.17 4.76 12.26
CA THR A 310 -4.99 5.17 11.11
C THR A 310 -6.43 4.70 11.37
N ALA A 311 -7.39 5.60 11.46
CA ALA A 311 -8.79 5.29 11.72
C ALA A 311 -9.70 6.03 10.74
N ALA A 312 -10.78 5.37 10.31
CA ALA A 312 -11.82 6.00 9.51
C ALA A 312 -13.20 5.46 9.90
N ILE A 313 -14.20 6.31 9.85
CA ILE A 313 -15.61 5.92 10.00
C ILE A 313 -16.44 6.71 8.98
N ASP A 314 -17.39 6.06 8.31
CA ASP A 314 -18.41 6.72 7.49
C ASP A 314 -19.76 6.03 7.71
N THR A 315 -20.67 6.75 8.38
CA THR A 315 -21.98 6.21 8.78
C THR A 315 -22.89 5.88 7.61
N ASP A 316 -22.70 6.52 6.45
CA ASP A 316 -23.56 6.30 5.27
C ASP A 316 -22.91 5.46 4.16
N LYS A 317 -21.70 4.94 4.41
CA LYS A 317 -20.99 4.09 3.46
C LYS A 317 -21.81 2.85 3.08
N ILE A 318 -21.88 2.60 1.77
CA ILE A 318 -22.43 1.39 1.16
C ILE A 318 -21.48 0.22 1.46
N THR A 319 -21.97 -0.79 2.18
CA THR A 319 -21.17 -1.93 2.68
C THR A 319 -21.33 -3.20 1.84
N SER A 320 -21.70 -3.07 0.57
CA SER A 320 -21.99 -4.21 -0.32
C SER A 320 -21.17 -4.12 -1.60
N GLN A 321 -20.92 -5.29 -2.22
CA GLN A 321 -20.34 -5.48 -3.56
C GLN A 321 -18.84 -5.17 -3.80
N LYS A 322 -18.11 -4.51 -2.90
CA LYS A 322 -16.65 -4.27 -3.05
C LYS A 322 -15.86 -4.51 -1.76
N LEU A 323 -14.73 -5.23 -1.86
CA LEU A 323 -13.73 -5.41 -0.78
C LEU A 323 -12.38 -4.92 -1.29
N PHE A 324 -11.64 -4.14 -0.50
CA PHE A 324 -10.54 -3.29 -0.98
C PHE A 324 -11.02 -2.21 -1.96
N ARG A 325 -10.20 -1.17 -2.13
CA ARG A 325 -10.46 -0.14 -3.14
C ARG A 325 -9.20 0.16 -3.92
N ASP A 326 -9.21 -0.22 -5.18
CA ASP A 326 -8.21 0.17 -6.17
C ASP A 326 -8.72 1.31 -7.06
N ILE A 327 -7.79 1.95 -7.75
CA ILE A 327 -8.08 3.02 -8.72
C ILE A 327 -8.29 2.36 -10.08
N ASP A 328 -9.52 2.41 -10.57
CA ASP A 328 -9.84 2.08 -11.96
C ASP A 328 -9.46 3.26 -12.86
N PRO A 329 -8.49 3.12 -13.79
CA PRO A 329 -8.12 4.18 -14.73
C PRO A 329 -9.21 4.49 -15.76
N ASN A 330 -10.16 3.59 -15.97
CA ASN A 330 -11.20 3.71 -17.00
C ASN A 330 -12.50 4.35 -16.47
N ALA A 331 -12.67 4.41 -15.14
CA ALA A 331 -13.88 4.95 -14.51
C ALA A 331 -14.07 6.47 -14.68
N TYR A 332 -12.99 7.20 -14.99
CA TYR A 332 -12.98 8.65 -15.19
C TYR A 332 -11.90 9.01 -16.20
N TYR A 333 -12.05 10.10 -16.96
CA TYR A 333 -10.92 10.68 -17.68
C TYR A 333 -9.91 11.29 -16.68
N PRO A 334 -8.68 10.75 -16.57
CA PRO A 334 -7.68 11.29 -15.66
C PRO A 334 -7.08 12.57 -16.23
N VAL A 335 -7.18 13.68 -15.50
CA VAL A 335 -6.46 14.92 -15.82
C VAL A 335 -5.06 14.82 -15.22
N TYR A 336 -4.10 14.29 -16.00
CA TYR A 336 -2.69 14.19 -15.62
C TYR A 336 -1.95 15.54 -15.68
N GLY A 337 -2.43 16.53 -14.91
CA GLY A 337 -1.87 17.90 -14.87
C GLY A 337 -0.82 18.11 -13.78
N ASP A 338 -0.98 17.45 -12.64
CA ASP A 338 -0.05 17.44 -11.52
C ASP A 338 0.46 16.02 -11.24
N ALA A 339 1.64 15.88 -10.62
CA ALA A 339 2.27 14.58 -10.36
C ALA A 339 1.63 13.82 -9.17
N SER A 340 0.32 13.97 -8.99
CA SER A 340 -0.44 13.52 -7.83
C SER A 340 -0.76 12.02 -7.86
N SER A 341 -0.31 11.29 -6.84
CA SER A 341 -0.65 9.89 -6.61
C SER A 341 -1.81 9.77 -5.60
N LYS A 342 -2.92 9.15 -6.00
CA LYS A 342 -4.03 8.82 -5.10
C LYS A 342 -3.77 7.47 -4.42
N LEU A 343 -4.08 7.37 -3.14
CA LEU A 343 -3.87 6.20 -2.28
C LEU A 343 -5.08 5.98 -1.38
N TYR A 344 -5.28 4.76 -0.89
CA TYR A 344 -6.37 4.40 0.02
C TYR A 344 -5.83 3.79 1.32
N ASP A 345 -5.61 4.67 2.31
CA ASP A 345 -5.10 4.32 3.65
C ASP A 345 -6.06 3.47 4.50
N ALA A 346 -7.36 3.65 4.31
CA ALA A 346 -8.42 3.08 5.15
C ALA A 346 -9.35 2.15 4.33
N GLN A 347 -8.87 0.94 4.04
CA GLN A 347 -9.60 -0.05 3.24
C GLN A 347 -10.46 -0.94 4.14
N SER A 348 -11.77 -0.92 3.90
CA SER A 348 -12.77 -1.68 4.64
C SER A 348 -14.04 -1.76 3.79
N ALA A 349 -14.74 -2.90 3.74
CA ALA A 349 -16.11 -2.97 3.26
C ALA A 349 -17.09 -2.43 4.33
N ASP A 350 -16.71 -2.54 5.61
CA ASP A 350 -17.47 -2.00 6.73
C ASP A 350 -17.39 -0.47 6.82
N ARG A 351 -18.31 0.10 7.61
CA ARG A 351 -18.35 1.53 7.95
C ARG A 351 -17.21 2.00 8.82
N LEU A 352 -16.45 1.07 9.42
CA LEU A 352 -15.33 1.33 10.32
C LEU A 352 -14.03 0.75 9.73
N TYR A 353 -12.94 1.48 9.91
CA TYR A 353 -11.57 1.04 9.74
C TYR A 353 -10.75 1.52 10.93
N VAL A 354 -9.93 0.64 11.52
CA VAL A 354 -8.95 1.02 12.54
C VAL A 354 -7.69 0.19 12.33
N ARG A 355 -6.54 0.84 12.21
CA ARG A 355 -5.23 0.20 12.15
C ARG A 355 -4.29 0.87 13.14
N VAL A 356 -3.54 0.07 13.89
CA VAL A 356 -2.50 0.53 14.81
C VAL A 356 -1.22 -0.23 14.47
N ASP A 357 -0.22 0.48 13.95
CA ASP A 357 1.09 -0.06 13.59
C ASP A 357 2.15 0.27 14.65
N LYS A 358 3.06 -0.66 14.92
CA LYS A 358 4.30 -0.47 15.70
C LYS A 358 5.43 -1.30 15.08
N ASN A 359 6.46 -0.63 14.59
CA ASN A 359 7.54 -1.26 13.81
C ASN A 359 6.93 -2.11 12.67
N LYS A 360 7.33 -3.38 12.53
CA LYS A 360 6.78 -4.31 11.53
C LYS A 360 5.43 -4.94 11.95
N SER A 361 4.96 -4.72 13.17
CA SER A 361 3.73 -5.34 13.72
C SER A 361 2.52 -4.41 13.60
N TYR A 362 1.31 -4.95 13.43
CA TYR A 362 0.07 -4.18 13.40
C TYR A 362 -1.16 -4.94 13.92
N LEU A 363 -2.12 -4.18 14.45
CA LEU A 363 -3.51 -4.58 14.66
C LEU A 363 -4.39 -3.85 13.65
N LEU A 364 -5.30 -4.56 12.99
CA LEU A 364 -6.19 -4.05 11.96
C LEU A 364 -7.63 -4.53 12.20
N TYR A 365 -8.60 -3.62 12.08
CA TYR A 365 -9.99 -3.88 11.75
C TYR A 365 -10.30 -3.23 10.40
N GLY A 366 -10.65 -4.02 9.39
CA GLY A 366 -10.85 -3.56 8.02
C GLY A 366 -10.74 -4.70 7.02
N ASP A 367 -10.46 -4.38 5.76
CA ASP A 367 -10.22 -5.38 4.71
C ASP A 367 -8.77 -5.88 4.78
N PHE A 368 -8.59 -7.20 4.67
CA PHE A 368 -7.29 -7.83 4.61
C PHE A 368 -7.32 -9.11 3.76
N ASN A 369 -6.14 -9.47 3.23
CA ASN A 369 -5.92 -10.79 2.65
C ASN A 369 -5.28 -11.73 3.68
N THR A 370 -5.70 -13.00 3.69
CA THR A 370 -5.16 -14.08 4.53
C THR A 370 -3.88 -14.71 3.99
N ALA A 371 -3.51 -14.44 2.73
CA ALA A 371 -2.22 -14.84 2.18
C ALA A 371 -1.09 -13.96 2.71
N THR A 372 -0.03 -14.61 3.16
CA THR A 372 1.29 -13.99 3.44
C THR A 372 2.14 -14.06 2.18
N ALA A 373 2.84 -12.97 1.85
CA ALA A 373 3.62 -12.82 0.61
C ALA A 373 4.92 -13.65 0.52
N ASP A 374 5.05 -14.70 1.34
CA ASP A 374 6.27 -15.49 1.47
C ASP A 374 6.27 -16.69 0.52
N THR A 375 7.20 -16.66 -0.43
CA THR A 375 7.46 -17.67 -1.48
C THR A 375 7.78 -19.07 -0.93
N ALA A 376 8.13 -19.20 0.35
CA ALA A 376 8.35 -20.49 1.00
C ALA A 376 7.05 -21.32 1.16
N ASN A 377 5.87 -20.68 1.15
CA ASN A 377 4.57 -21.32 1.45
C ASN A 377 3.98 -22.10 0.27
N LYS A 378 4.73 -23.05 -0.32
CA LYS A 378 4.32 -23.74 -1.56
C LYS A 378 3.17 -24.75 -1.41
N LEU A 379 2.84 -25.19 -0.19
CA LEU A 379 1.98 -26.37 0.04
C LEU A 379 0.50 -26.09 0.34
N SER A 380 0.11 -24.88 0.80
CA SER A 380 -1.31 -24.48 0.91
C SER A 380 -1.47 -22.98 1.16
N ILE A 381 -1.49 -22.17 0.10
CA ILE A 381 -1.81 -20.74 0.18
C ILE A 381 -3.33 -20.57 0.18
N TYR A 382 -3.93 -20.51 1.37
CA TYR A 382 -5.30 -20.03 1.56
C TYR A 382 -5.31 -18.50 1.48
N SER A 383 -5.58 -17.97 0.28
CA SER A 383 -5.78 -16.54 0.00
C SER A 383 -7.28 -16.25 -0.02
N ARG A 384 -7.74 -15.39 0.88
CA ARG A 384 -9.13 -14.91 0.93
C ARG A 384 -9.15 -13.42 1.25
N ALA A 385 -10.03 -12.70 0.57
CA ALA A 385 -10.35 -11.32 0.85
C ALA A 385 -11.44 -11.28 1.93
N LEU A 386 -11.15 -10.70 3.09
CA LEU A 386 -12.07 -10.69 4.24
C LEU A 386 -12.09 -9.31 4.91
N THR A 387 -13.25 -8.94 5.43
CA THR A 387 -13.42 -7.78 6.32
C THR A 387 -13.57 -8.28 7.76
N GLY A 388 -12.76 -7.76 8.68
CA GLY A 388 -12.76 -8.19 10.08
C GLY A 388 -11.50 -7.76 10.82
N ALA A 389 -11.10 -8.53 11.84
CA ALA A 389 -9.91 -8.26 12.64
C ALA A 389 -8.70 -9.12 12.19
N LYS A 390 -7.54 -8.49 12.06
CA LYS A 390 -6.24 -9.13 11.81
C LYS A 390 -5.18 -8.57 12.76
N VAL A 391 -4.41 -9.46 13.38
CA VAL A 391 -3.16 -9.15 14.09
C VAL A 391 -2.01 -9.71 13.27
N HIS A 392 -0.99 -8.90 13.08
CA HIS A 392 0.29 -9.30 12.51
C HIS A 392 1.39 -8.89 13.49
N TYR A 393 2.18 -9.85 13.93
CA TYR A 393 3.32 -9.64 14.79
C TYR A 393 4.58 -10.07 14.04
N GLU A 394 5.54 -9.16 13.88
CA GLU A 394 6.78 -9.44 13.17
C GLU A 394 7.99 -8.83 13.88
N THR A 395 9.02 -9.66 13.96
CA THR A 395 10.36 -9.42 14.49
C THR A 395 11.36 -10.17 13.61
N ASP A 396 12.67 -9.95 13.78
CA ASP A 396 13.68 -10.53 12.90
C ASP A 396 13.82 -12.07 13.01
N SER A 397 13.21 -12.69 14.04
CA SER A 397 13.20 -14.14 14.27
C SER A 397 11.81 -14.77 14.31
N VAL A 398 10.74 -14.00 14.54
CA VAL A 398 9.36 -14.52 14.68
C VAL A 398 8.40 -13.65 13.88
N GLN A 399 7.58 -14.31 13.05
CA GLN A 399 6.46 -13.72 12.35
C GLN A 399 5.20 -14.55 12.69
N ALA A 400 4.10 -13.90 13.07
CA ALA A 400 2.84 -14.55 13.35
C ALA A 400 1.65 -13.71 12.86
N ASN A 401 0.67 -14.36 12.25
CA ASN A 401 -0.60 -13.75 11.89
C ASN A 401 -1.74 -14.47 12.60
N LEU A 402 -2.72 -13.69 13.07
CA LEU A 402 -4.00 -14.17 13.56
C LEU A 402 -5.09 -13.35 12.88
N PHE A 403 -6.13 -13.98 12.37
CA PHE A 403 -7.27 -13.27 11.81
C PHE A 403 -8.61 -13.91 12.20
N VAL A 404 -9.64 -13.07 12.25
CA VAL A 404 -11.03 -13.48 12.46
C VAL A 404 -11.98 -12.54 11.72
N ALA A 405 -12.89 -13.11 10.94
CA ALA A 405 -13.88 -12.40 10.15
C ALA A 405 -15.24 -13.09 10.23
N LYS A 406 -16.32 -12.32 10.06
CA LYS A 406 -17.68 -12.86 9.97
C LYS A 406 -18.24 -12.59 8.57
N THR A 407 -18.33 -13.62 7.74
CA THR A 407 -18.61 -13.48 6.31
C THR A 407 -19.70 -14.45 5.85
N ALA A 408 -20.45 -14.07 4.80
CA ALA A 408 -21.28 -14.99 4.01
C ALA A 408 -20.54 -15.49 2.76
N ASN A 409 -19.44 -14.83 2.40
CA ASN A 409 -18.74 -15.02 1.13
C ASN A 409 -18.09 -16.41 1.06
N LYS A 410 -17.99 -16.95 -0.15
CA LYS A 410 -17.17 -18.13 -0.46
C LYS A 410 -16.07 -17.75 -1.43
N GLY A 411 -14.85 -18.19 -1.10
CA GLY A 411 -13.70 -18.09 -1.99
C GLY A 411 -13.66 -19.27 -2.96
N TYR A 412 -13.45 -18.96 -4.24
CA TYR A 412 -13.28 -19.90 -5.34
C TYR A 412 -11.88 -19.74 -5.94
N VAL A 413 -11.36 -20.82 -6.52
CA VAL A 413 -10.07 -20.83 -7.23
C VAL A 413 -10.27 -21.59 -8.52
N ASP A 414 -10.36 -20.85 -9.62
CA ASP A 414 -10.55 -21.39 -10.94
C ASP A 414 -9.21 -21.44 -11.65
N GLU A 415 -9.05 -22.42 -12.54
CA GLU A 415 -7.80 -22.60 -13.27
C GLU A 415 -8.06 -23.13 -14.67
N GLN A 416 -7.57 -22.40 -15.67
CA GLN A 416 -7.84 -22.68 -17.08
C GLN A 416 -6.54 -22.60 -17.90
N PRO A 417 -6.39 -23.40 -18.97
CA PRO A 417 -5.22 -23.32 -19.83
C PRO A 417 -5.19 -21.97 -20.55
N ALA A 418 -4.00 -21.37 -20.65
CA ALA A 418 -3.77 -20.21 -21.49
C ALA A 418 -3.87 -20.60 -22.97
N ARG A 419 -4.40 -19.72 -23.81
CA ARG A 419 -4.75 -20.02 -25.22
C ARG A 419 -3.99 -19.19 -26.26
N GLY A 420 -2.95 -18.45 -25.87
CA GLY A 420 -2.22 -17.56 -26.78
C GLY A 420 -2.99 -16.28 -27.16
N ILE A 421 -4.05 -15.94 -26.42
CA ILE A 421 -4.93 -14.79 -26.67
C ILE A 421 -5.10 -13.96 -25.40
N SER A 422 -5.43 -12.68 -25.56
CA SER A 422 -5.72 -11.76 -24.45
C SER A 422 -7.11 -11.98 -23.81
N GLY A 423 -8.05 -12.59 -24.54
CA GLY A 423 -9.39 -12.85 -24.04
C GLY A 423 -10.34 -13.34 -25.15
N PRO A 424 -11.61 -13.61 -24.82
CA PRO A 424 -12.20 -13.53 -23.49
C PRO A 424 -11.83 -14.73 -22.62
N TYR A 425 -11.47 -14.48 -21.36
CA TYR A 425 -11.47 -15.49 -20.30
C TYR A 425 -12.60 -15.18 -19.32
N ALA A 426 -12.98 -16.14 -18.49
CA ALA A 426 -13.96 -15.92 -17.43
C ALA A 426 -13.66 -16.81 -16.21
N VAL A 427 -14.23 -16.45 -15.07
CA VAL A 427 -14.42 -17.33 -13.91
C VAL A 427 -15.69 -18.18 -14.06
N GLU A 428 -15.73 -19.34 -13.43
CA GLU A 428 -16.87 -20.25 -13.47
C GLU A 428 -18.09 -19.77 -12.68
N ARG A 429 -17.94 -18.80 -11.78
CA ARG A 429 -19.04 -18.23 -10.98
C ARG A 429 -19.12 -16.72 -11.21
N PRO A 430 -20.13 -16.22 -11.95
CA PRO A 430 -20.40 -14.79 -12.05
C PRO A 430 -20.86 -14.22 -10.70
N ASN A 431 -21.06 -12.90 -10.64
CA ASN A 431 -21.34 -12.15 -9.39
C ASN A 431 -20.21 -12.25 -8.35
N ALA A 432 -18.96 -12.21 -8.82
CA ALA A 432 -17.81 -12.05 -7.94
C ALA A 432 -17.85 -10.69 -7.23
N ILE A 433 -17.30 -10.64 -6.01
CA ILE A 433 -17.15 -9.39 -5.26
C ILE A 433 -16.00 -8.61 -5.87
N ALA A 434 -16.27 -7.37 -6.28
CA ALA A 434 -15.28 -6.54 -6.94
C ALA A 434 -14.04 -6.33 -6.06
N ASN A 435 -12.89 -6.26 -6.72
CA ASN A 435 -11.55 -6.10 -6.16
C ASN A 435 -11.01 -7.27 -5.32
N THR A 436 -11.78 -8.35 -5.10
CA THR A 436 -11.31 -9.53 -4.32
C THR A 436 -10.40 -10.47 -5.09
N GLU A 437 -10.37 -10.37 -6.41
CA GLU A 437 -9.72 -11.35 -7.25
C GLU A 437 -8.19 -11.20 -7.31
N THR A 438 -7.52 -12.31 -7.53
CA THR A 438 -6.08 -12.40 -7.71
C THR A 438 -5.81 -13.35 -8.86
N VAL A 439 -5.28 -12.80 -9.95
CA VAL A 439 -4.92 -13.53 -11.17
C VAL A 439 -3.42 -13.84 -11.15
N GLU A 440 -3.09 -15.10 -11.42
CA GLU A 440 -1.72 -15.61 -11.46
C GLU A 440 -1.50 -16.41 -12.75
N ILE A 441 -0.42 -16.13 -13.48
CA ILE A 441 0.09 -17.01 -14.53
C ILE A 441 0.90 -18.11 -13.84
N VAL A 442 0.58 -19.37 -14.12
CA VAL A 442 1.17 -20.56 -13.50
C VAL A 442 1.78 -21.44 -14.59
N VAL A 443 3.11 -21.62 -14.58
CA VAL A 443 3.80 -22.52 -15.50
C VAL A 443 4.02 -23.87 -14.81
N ARG A 444 3.67 -24.97 -15.48
CA ARG A 444 3.77 -26.34 -14.93
C ARG A 444 4.74 -27.20 -15.71
N ASN A 445 5.42 -28.11 -15.02
CA ASN A 445 6.29 -29.07 -15.68
C ASN A 445 5.49 -29.94 -16.67
N ARG A 446 5.88 -29.94 -17.95
CA ARG A 446 5.20 -30.70 -19.02
C ARG A 446 5.05 -32.19 -18.70
N SER A 447 6.07 -32.81 -18.11
CA SER A 447 6.10 -34.23 -17.78
C SER A 447 5.46 -34.57 -16.42
N GLN A 448 5.29 -33.56 -15.56
CA GLN A 448 4.70 -33.71 -14.22
C GLN A 448 3.80 -32.51 -13.89
N PRO A 449 2.55 -32.45 -14.40
CA PRO A 449 1.67 -31.29 -14.26
C PRO A 449 1.34 -30.88 -12.81
N ALA A 450 1.54 -31.76 -11.83
CA ALA A 450 1.44 -31.43 -10.41
C ALA A 450 2.52 -30.43 -9.93
N VAL A 451 3.66 -30.34 -10.64
CA VAL A 451 4.79 -29.48 -10.29
C VAL A 451 4.64 -28.11 -10.96
N ILE A 452 4.41 -27.09 -10.14
CA ILE A 452 4.46 -25.68 -10.55
C ILE A 452 5.92 -25.24 -10.61
N LEU A 453 6.38 -24.82 -11.79
CA LEU A 453 7.73 -24.30 -12.03
C LEU A 453 7.82 -22.81 -11.66
N SER A 454 6.85 -22.01 -12.10
CA SER A 454 6.78 -20.58 -11.78
C SER A 454 5.34 -20.13 -11.55
N ARG A 455 5.21 -18.99 -10.86
CA ARG A 455 3.93 -18.34 -10.57
C ARG A 455 4.17 -16.83 -10.60
N THR A 456 3.48 -16.14 -11.51
CA THR A 456 3.58 -14.68 -11.68
C THR A 456 2.22 -14.08 -11.38
N ARG A 457 2.11 -13.36 -10.26
CA ARG A 457 0.90 -12.59 -9.95
C ARG A 457 0.82 -11.37 -10.85
N LEU A 458 -0.35 -11.14 -11.42
CA LEU A 458 -0.62 -9.98 -12.28
C LEU A 458 -1.27 -8.83 -11.49
N ALA A 459 -1.00 -7.60 -11.92
CA ALA A 459 -1.60 -6.37 -11.41
C ALA A 459 -2.89 -6.02 -12.17
N ARG A 460 -3.97 -5.72 -11.45
CA ARG A 460 -5.23 -5.24 -12.04
C ARG A 460 -5.01 -3.91 -12.76
N TYR A 461 -5.73 -3.71 -13.86
CA TYR A 461 -5.71 -2.59 -14.81
C TYR A 461 -4.40 -2.44 -15.61
N SER A 462 -3.26 -2.70 -14.99
CA SER A 462 -1.92 -2.76 -15.61
C SER A 462 -1.78 -3.97 -16.55
N ASP A 463 -2.19 -5.16 -16.09
CA ASP A 463 -1.93 -6.42 -16.81
C ASP A 463 -3.24 -7.11 -17.25
N TYR A 464 -4.35 -6.85 -16.54
CA TYR A 464 -5.69 -7.35 -16.87
C TYR A 464 -6.82 -6.47 -16.32
N ASP A 465 -7.97 -6.47 -17.00
CA ASP A 465 -9.25 -5.98 -16.49
C ASP A 465 -10.12 -7.17 -16.06
N PHE A 466 -10.92 -7.00 -15.00
CA PHE A 466 -11.90 -7.96 -14.51
C PHE A 466 -13.26 -7.29 -14.37
N GLU A 467 -14.31 -7.89 -14.94
CA GLU A 467 -15.70 -7.46 -14.79
C GLU A 467 -16.44 -8.42 -13.82
N PRO A 468 -16.62 -8.05 -12.53
CA PRO A 468 -17.02 -8.99 -11.49
C PRO A 468 -18.43 -9.56 -11.65
N PHE A 469 -19.38 -8.81 -12.22
CA PHE A 469 -20.75 -9.30 -12.42
C PHE A 469 -20.79 -10.39 -13.49
N SER A 470 -20.14 -10.17 -14.63
CA SER A 470 -20.08 -11.18 -15.70
C SER A 470 -19.01 -12.25 -15.50
N GLY A 471 -18.08 -12.03 -14.56
CA GLY A 471 -16.92 -12.89 -14.32
C GLY A 471 -15.84 -12.83 -15.40
N ARG A 472 -15.93 -11.90 -16.36
CA ARG A 472 -15.02 -11.84 -17.53
C ARG A 472 -13.66 -11.23 -17.18
N ILE A 473 -12.60 -11.77 -17.79
CA ILE A 473 -11.23 -11.27 -17.69
C ILE A 473 -10.70 -10.98 -19.09
N LEU A 474 -10.04 -9.82 -19.23
CA LEU A 474 -9.34 -9.39 -20.43
C LEU A 474 -7.90 -9.00 -20.05
N PHE A 475 -6.91 -9.71 -20.57
CA PHE A 475 -5.50 -9.36 -20.38
C PHE A 475 -5.10 -8.21 -21.30
N ARG A 476 -4.12 -7.39 -20.90
CA ARG A 476 -3.52 -6.37 -21.77
C ARG A 476 -2.63 -7.01 -22.83
N GLU A 477 -1.94 -8.09 -22.47
CA GLU A 477 -1.07 -8.88 -23.36
C GLU A 477 -1.64 -10.30 -23.59
N PRO A 478 -1.40 -10.94 -24.74
CA PRO A 478 -1.82 -12.31 -24.96
C PRO A 478 -1.09 -13.28 -24.02
N VAL A 479 -1.82 -14.09 -23.25
CA VAL A 479 -1.20 -15.09 -22.36
C VAL A 479 -0.81 -16.31 -23.20
N PRO A 480 0.48 -16.64 -23.36
CA PRO A 480 0.93 -17.74 -24.20
C PRO A 480 0.50 -19.08 -23.62
N SER A 481 0.21 -20.08 -24.46
CA SER A 481 -0.21 -21.42 -24.03
C SER A 481 0.92 -22.29 -23.47
N VAL A 482 2.16 -21.98 -23.85
CA VAL A 482 3.39 -22.65 -23.39
C VAL A 482 4.50 -21.62 -23.13
N ASP A 483 5.47 -21.97 -22.28
CA ASP A 483 6.72 -21.21 -22.13
C ASP A 483 7.74 -21.56 -23.24
N GLU A 484 8.90 -20.90 -23.21
CA GLU A 484 10.05 -21.13 -24.11
C GLU A 484 10.55 -22.59 -24.11
N ASN A 485 10.32 -23.33 -23.02
CA ASN A 485 10.71 -24.73 -22.84
C ASN A 485 9.57 -25.72 -23.19
N ASN A 486 8.47 -25.23 -23.76
CA ASN A 486 7.23 -25.97 -24.06
C ASN A 486 6.51 -26.53 -22.82
N ASN A 487 6.66 -25.90 -21.66
CA ASN A 487 5.86 -26.18 -20.47
C ASN A 487 4.47 -25.53 -20.58
N PRO A 488 3.37 -26.23 -20.26
CA PRO A 488 2.03 -25.67 -20.33
C PRO A 488 1.80 -24.54 -19.31
N VAL A 489 1.17 -23.47 -19.79
CA VAL A 489 0.82 -22.26 -19.03
C VAL A 489 -0.65 -22.28 -18.67
N TYR A 490 -0.95 -21.95 -17.41
CA TYR A 490 -2.30 -21.86 -16.87
C TYR A 490 -2.55 -20.47 -16.30
N ILE A 491 -3.81 -20.03 -16.39
CA ILE A 491 -4.32 -18.84 -15.72
C ILE A 491 -5.08 -19.34 -14.49
N ARG A 492 -4.60 -18.95 -13.30
CA ARG A 492 -5.25 -19.24 -12.02
C ARG A 492 -5.90 -17.97 -11.48
N ILE A 493 -7.16 -18.04 -11.10
CA ILE A 493 -7.93 -16.90 -10.60
C ILE A 493 -8.55 -17.28 -9.26
N SER A 494 -8.13 -16.61 -8.19
CA SER A 494 -8.74 -16.75 -6.86
C SER A 494 -9.66 -15.55 -6.61
N TYR A 495 -10.91 -15.74 -6.21
CA TYR A 495 -11.90 -14.66 -6.04
C TYR A 495 -12.96 -15.02 -4.99
N GLU A 496 -13.70 -14.03 -4.48
CA GLU A 496 -14.83 -14.24 -3.56
C GLU A 496 -16.16 -13.99 -4.26
N VAL A 497 -17.19 -14.77 -3.91
CA VAL A 497 -18.59 -14.57 -4.31
C VAL A 497 -19.44 -14.40 -3.05
N GLU A 498 -20.36 -13.44 -3.05
CA GLU A 498 -21.35 -13.28 -1.98
C GLU A 498 -22.51 -14.25 -2.19
N GLU A 499 -22.78 -15.13 -1.22
CA GLU A 499 -23.93 -16.04 -1.29
C GLU A 499 -25.20 -15.33 -0.83
N GLU A 500 -26.12 -15.08 -1.77
CA GLU A 500 -27.39 -14.38 -1.54
C GLU A 500 -28.26 -15.00 -0.42
N PHE A 501 -28.15 -16.32 -0.22
CA PHE A 501 -28.85 -17.07 0.85
C PHE A 501 -27.89 -17.65 1.90
N GLY A 502 -26.65 -17.17 1.97
CA GLY A 502 -25.60 -17.69 2.86
C GLY A 502 -25.66 -17.11 4.28
N ASP A 503 -25.83 -17.97 5.28
CA ASP A 503 -25.71 -17.56 6.68
C ASP A 503 -24.28 -17.06 7.01
N LYS A 504 -24.19 -15.86 7.58
CA LYS A 504 -22.90 -15.25 7.98
C LYS A 504 -22.22 -16.08 9.08
N HIS A 505 -21.13 -16.74 8.74
CA HIS A 505 -20.35 -17.63 9.61
C HIS A 505 -19.01 -17.01 10.01
N TRP A 506 -18.40 -17.54 11.08
CA TRP A 506 -17.07 -17.11 11.52
C TRP A 506 -15.98 -17.92 10.82
N VAL A 507 -14.97 -17.20 10.31
CA VAL A 507 -13.76 -17.76 9.72
C VAL A 507 -12.57 -17.18 10.47
N GLY A 508 -11.66 -18.03 10.94
CA GLY A 508 -10.43 -17.60 11.57
C GLY A 508 -9.26 -18.52 11.26
N GLY A 509 -8.06 -17.99 11.41
CA GLY A 509 -6.82 -18.72 11.14
C GLY A 509 -5.64 -18.10 11.85
N LEU A 510 -4.66 -18.95 12.13
CA LEU A 510 -3.38 -18.59 12.71
C LEU A 510 -2.26 -19.22 11.88
N ASP A 511 -1.27 -18.41 11.53
CA ASP A 511 0.04 -18.89 11.06
C ASP A 511 1.17 -18.29 11.88
N ALA A 512 2.20 -19.09 12.09
CA ALA A 512 3.40 -18.71 12.82
C ALA A 512 4.64 -19.30 12.14
N LYS A 513 5.65 -18.45 11.98
CA LYS A 513 6.96 -18.76 11.43
C LYS A 513 8.03 -18.35 12.43
N VAL A 514 8.92 -19.29 12.77
CA VAL A 514 10.05 -19.04 13.66
C VAL A 514 11.33 -19.40 12.93
N LYS A 515 12.28 -18.45 12.92
CA LYS A 515 13.64 -18.65 12.42
C LYS A 515 14.48 -19.32 13.51
N ILE A 516 14.84 -20.57 13.29
CA ILE A 516 15.68 -21.36 14.20
C ILE A 516 17.01 -21.58 13.47
N SER A 517 17.97 -20.68 13.72
CA SER A 517 19.24 -20.61 12.97
C SER A 517 18.98 -20.43 11.46
N THR A 518 19.69 -21.13 10.58
CA THR A 518 19.54 -21.10 9.11
C THR A 518 18.27 -21.81 8.61
N THR A 519 17.42 -22.36 9.49
CA THR A 519 16.21 -23.11 9.13
C THR A 519 14.95 -22.41 9.65
N TYR A 520 13.85 -22.45 8.90
CA TYR A 520 12.56 -21.93 9.33
C TYR A 520 11.63 -23.07 9.76
N LEU A 521 11.06 -22.96 10.97
CA LEU A 521 9.94 -23.78 11.41
C LEU A 521 8.62 -23.06 11.06
N LEU A 522 7.69 -23.77 10.43
CA LEU A 522 6.38 -23.27 10.05
C LEU A 522 5.29 -24.07 10.76
N ALA A 523 4.36 -23.38 11.41
CA ALA A 523 3.16 -23.97 12.01
C ALA A 523 1.92 -23.18 11.59
N ARG A 524 0.85 -23.88 11.19
CA ARG A 524 -0.40 -23.25 10.74
C ARG A 524 -1.61 -24.02 11.24
N LEU A 525 -2.60 -23.31 11.76
CA LEU A 525 -3.88 -23.86 12.20
C LEU A 525 -5.02 -23.02 11.64
N MET A 526 -5.95 -23.68 10.95
CA MET A 526 -7.15 -23.06 10.39
C MET A 526 -8.38 -23.60 11.11
N LEU A 527 -9.33 -22.73 11.46
CA LEU A 527 -10.58 -23.13 12.09
C LEU A 527 -11.78 -22.42 11.45
N LYS A 528 -12.59 -23.19 10.72
CA LYS A 528 -13.89 -22.75 10.20
C LYS A 528 -14.99 -23.24 11.14
N THR A 529 -15.72 -22.33 11.77
CA THR A 529 -16.81 -22.69 12.69
C THR A 529 -18.16 -22.23 12.13
N MET A 530 -18.98 -23.19 11.70
CA MET A 530 -20.39 -22.96 11.38
C MET A 530 -21.21 -22.84 12.67
N ILE A 531 -21.07 -21.70 13.36
CA ILE A 531 -21.83 -21.40 14.58
C ILE A 531 -23.25 -20.98 14.21
N SER A 532 -24.10 -21.98 13.94
CA SER A 532 -25.55 -21.83 14.06
C SER A 532 -25.93 -21.51 15.52
N ARG A 533 -27.01 -20.74 15.73
CA ARG A 533 -27.48 -20.22 17.04
C ARG A 533 -27.70 -21.29 18.13
N ARG A 534 -27.68 -22.59 17.81
CA ARG A 534 -27.91 -23.69 18.76
C ARG A 534 -26.69 -24.13 19.59
N HIS A 535 -25.45 -23.75 19.23
CA HIS A 535 -24.23 -24.33 19.83
C HIS A 535 -23.37 -23.43 20.74
N THR A 536 -23.89 -22.28 21.19
CA THR A 536 -23.16 -21.31 22.03
C THR A 536 -22.60 -21.89 23.34
N LYS A 537 -23.16 -23.00 23.86
CA LYS A 537 -22.71 -23.65 25.11
C LYS A 537 -21.37 -24.38 25.01
N LEU A 538 -20.87 -24.73 23.81
CA LEU A 538 -19.62 -25.48 23.67
C LEU A 538 -18.37 -24.59 23.76
N LEU A 539 -18.44 -23.36 23.26
CA LEU A 539 -17.29 -22.45 23.14
C LEU A 539 -16.70 -22.04 24.50
N VAL A 540 -17.55 -21.88 25.52
CA VAL A 540 -17.15 -21.51 26.90
C VAL A 540 -16.37 -22.63 27.60
N ARG A 541 -16.37 -23.85 27.05
CA ARG A 541 -15.71 -25.04 27.63
C ARG A 541 -14.37 -25.40 26.98
N ILE A 542 -13.95 -24.64 25.97
CA ILE A 542 -12.65 -24.75 25.28
C ILE A 542 -11.76 -23.52 25.58
N LEU A 543 -12.37 -22.42 26.04
CA LEU A 543 -11.70 -21.19 26.51
C LEU A 543 -11.52 -21.15 28.04
N LYS A 544 -11.73 -22.29 28.72
CA LYS A 544 -11.40 -22.56 30.13
C LYS A 544 -10.54 -23.81 30.18
#